data_AF-A0A534NDX5-F1
#
_entry.id   AF-A0A534NDX5-F1
#
_cell.length_a   1.000
_cell.length_b   1.000
_cell.length_c   1.000
_cell.angle_alpha   90.00
_cell.angle_beta   90.00
_cell.angle_gamma   90.00
#
_symmetry.space_group_name_H-M   'P 1'
#
loop_
_entity.id
_entity.type
_entity.pdbx_description
1 polymer ?
#
loop_
_entity_poly.entity_id
_entity_poly.type
_entity_poly.pdbx_seq_one_letter_code
_entity_poly.pdbx_strand_id
1 'polypeptide(L)'
;MPVLHAAAALQLGHQFPLWSVAPFVIMLIGIAVLPLVAGRIWEYNHNKALLSLVLGAPVAIWTATLDSSAVVHAAGEYVAFIVLLGALFVISGGIVVRGTLAGTPGLNTVLLGIGAVLASIIGTTGASMLLVRPLLRANSVRWRKAHVFVFFIFIVANAGGLLTPMGDPPLFLGFLRGVPFTWTLRLWRPWLLANAVLLVLFYIVDSTIFRAEDLARPGDLDRIAVEHQVPISVAGKHNFLFLAGVMAVLLASGTLALPNAVQDAGIVLMIVLSWLTTPRSLRAENGFSWSPIVEVAALFAGIFATMIPALAILNARGGELHLQHPWHYFWASGALSSFL
;
A
#
# COMPACT_ATOMS: atom_id res chain seq x y z
N MET A 1 26.17 15.46 9.97
CA MET A 1 26.03 14.42 8.91
C MET A 1 24.98 14.71 7.82
N PRO A 2 23.77 15.26 8.07
CA PRO A 2 22.78 15.44 6.99
C PRO A 2 23.21 16.45 5.90
N VAL A 3 24.01 17.45 6.24
CA VAL A 3 24.51 18.47 5.29
C VAL A 3 25.48 17.88 4.25
N LEU A 4 26.28 16.87 4.62
CA LEU A 4 27.21 16.21 3.68
C LEU A 4 26.48 15.31 2.68
N HIS A 5 25.43 14.60 3.12
CA HIS A 5 24.59 13.79 2.22
C HIS A 5 23.80 14.65 1.22
N ALA A 6 23.30 15.82 1.65
CA ALA A 6 22.60 16.74 0.75
C ALA A 6 23.52 17.28 -0.37
N ALA A 7 24.77 17.61 -0.06
CA ALA A 7 25.74 18.08 -1.03
C ALA A 7 26.16 17.00 -2.04
N ALA A 8 26.35 15.76 -1.58
CA ALA A 8 26.65 14.61 -2.45
C ALA A 8 25.48 14.27 -3.39
N ALA A 9 24.24 14.31 -2.88
CA ALA A 9 23.04 14.08 -3.69
C ALA A 9 22.82 15.15 -4.78
N LEU A 10 23.13 16.41 -4.48
CA LEU A 10 23.11 17.52 -5.45
C LEU A 10 24.12 17.31 -6.58
N GLN A 11 25.34 16.86 -6.25
CA GLN A 11 26.37 16.57 -7.26
C GLN A 11 25.98 15.39 -8.16
N LEU A 12 25.39 14.34 -7.60
CA LEU A 12 24.97 13.15 -8.35
C LEU A 12 23.85 13.48 -9.35
N GLY A 13 22.87 14.30 -8.96
CA GLY A 13 21.76 14.69 -9.84
C GLY A 13 22.16 15.50 -11.07
N HIS A 14 23.28 16.22 -11.02
CA HIS A 14 23.83 16.91 -12.19
C HIS A 14 24.62 15.99 -13.13
N GLN A 15 25.18 14.89 -12.62
CA GLN A 15 25.93 13.91 -13.41
C GLN A 15 25.01 13.00 -14.23
N PHE A 16 23.80 12.75 -13.76
CA PHE A 16 22.84 11.94 -14.51
C PHE A 16 22.23 12.72 -15.69
N PRO A 17 22.29 12.16 -16.91
CA PRO A 17 21.54 12.69 -18.04
C PRO A 17 20.04 12.38 -17.86
N LEU A 18 19.16 13.23 -18.41
CA LEU A 18 17.70 13.08 -18.24
C LEU A 18 17.15 11.74 -18.74
N TRP A 19 17.78 11.11 -19.73
CA TRP A 19 17.37 9.79 -20.22
C TRP A 19 17.56 8.67 -19.19
N SER A 20 18.36 8.89 -18.13
CA SER A 20 18.54 7.91 -17.04
C SER A 20 17.26 7.64 -16.23
N VAL A 21 16.22 8.46 -16.42
CA VAL A 21 14.87 8.25 -15.85
C VAL A 21 14.08 7.21 -16.66
N ALA A 22 14.47 6.90 -17.89
CA ALA A 22 13.73 6.01 -18.77
C ALA A 22 13.51 4.59 -18.18
N PRO A 23 14.49 3.92 -17.55
CA PRO A 23 14.25 2.62 -16.91
C PRO A 23 13.17 2.65 -15.83
N PHE A 24 13.08 3.74 -15.06
CA PHE A 24 12.04 3.92 -14.04
C PHE A 24 10.66 4.08 -14.69
N VAL A 25 10.55 4.91 -15.72
CA VAL A 25 9.29 5.10 -16.46
C VAL A 25 8.85 3.80 -17.15
N ILE A 26 9.78 3.07 -17.78
CA ILE A 26 9.51 1.77 -18.39
C ILE A 26 9.06 0.75 -17.34
N MET A 27 9.65 0.77 -16.14
CA MET A 27 9.24 -0.10 -15.03
C MET A 27 7.78 0.18 -14.62
N LEU A 28 7.41 1.45 -14.43
CA LEU A 28 6.04 1.84 -14.05
C LEU A 28 5.02 1.52 -15.13
N ILE A 29 5.32 1.86 -16.39
CA ILE A 29 4.46 1.52 -17.53
C ILE A 29 4.35 0.01 -17.68
N GLY A 30 5.43 -0.74 -17.46
CA GLY A 30 5.45 -2.19 -17.49
C GLY A 30 4.47 -2.79 -16.48
N ILE A 31 4.48 -2.29 -15.23
CA ILE A 31 3.57 -2.74 -14.18
C ILE A 31 2.10 -2.42 -14.52
N ALA A 32 1.82 -1.28 -15.14
CA ALA A 32 0.45 -0.90 -15.51
C ALA A 32 -0.07 -1.65 -16.76
N VAL A 33 0.78 -1.87 -17.77
CA VAL A 33 0.36 -2.35 -19.10
C VAL A 33 0.52 -3.86 -19.28
N LEU A 34 1.59 -4.48 -18.77
CA LEU A 34 1.84 -5.91 -18.98
C LEU A 34 0.77 -6.84 -18.37
N PRO A 35 0.14 -6.56 -17.22
CA PRO A 35 -0.97 -7.37 -16.74
C PRO A 35 -2.16 -7.40 -17.72
N LEU A 36 -2.39 -6.28 -18.42
CA LEU A 36 -3.51 -6.11 -19.35
C LEU A 36 -3.24 -6.75 -20.72
N VAL A 37 -2.02 -6.61 -21.24
CA VAL A 37 -1.65 -7.07 -22.59
C VAL A 37 -1.15 -8.53 -22.57
N ALA A 38 -0.44 -8.93 -21.51
CA ALA A 38 0.26 -10.20 -21.43
C ALA A 38 0.06 -10.89 -20.07
N GLY A 39 -1.18 -10.88 -19.55
CA GLY A 39 -1.52 -11.39 -18.22
C GLY A 39 -0.98 -12.79 -17.90
N ARG A 40 -1.10 -13.75 -18.83
CA ARG A 40 -0.57 -15.12 -18.66
C ARG A 40 0.94 -15.19 -18.44
N ILE A 41 1.70 -14.25 -19.02
CA ILE A 41 3.14 -14.14 -18.81
C ILE A 41 3.40 -13.39 -17.49
N TRP A 42 2.68 -12.31 -17.24
CA TRP A 42 2.84 -11.47 -16.06
C TRP A 42 2.57 -12.18 -14.73
N GLU A 43 1.62 -13.13 -14.71
CA GLU A 43 1.24 -13.86 -13.50
C GLU A 43 2.44 -14.48 -12.76
N TYR A 44 3.42 -15.01 -13.49
CA TYR A 44 4.58 -15.65 -12.89
C TYR A 44 5.57 -14.63 -12.28
N ASN A 45 5.85 -14.77 -10.99
CA ASN A 45 6.77 -13.89 -10.25
C ASN A 45 8.19 -13.86 -10.83
N HIS A 46 8.62 -14.90 -11.55
CA HIS A 46 9.94 -14.91 -12.22
C HIS A 46 10.08 -13.83 -13.30
N ASN A 47 8.98 -13.45 -13.96
CA ASN A 47 8.97 -12.50 -15.07
C ASN A 47 8.99 -11.08 -14.51
N LYS A 48 8.31 -10.88 -13.38
CA LYS A 48 8.38 -9.64 -12.59
C LYS A 48 9.81 -9.42 -12.07
N ALA A 49 10.44 -10.48 -11.53
CA ALA A 49 11.84 -10.43 -11.09
C ALA A 49 12.80 -10.19 -12.26
N LEU A 50 12.57 -10.82 -13.41
CA LEU A 50 13.37 -10.61 -14.63
C LEU A 50 13.25 -9.17 -15.13
N LEU A 51 12.04 -8.60 -15.18
CA LEU A 51 11.82 -7.20 -15.54
C LEU A 51 12.60 -6.26 -14.60
N SER A 52 12.47 -6.47 -13.29
CA SER A 52 13.21 -5.71 -12.27
C SER A 52 14.72 -5.85 -12.41
N LEU A 53 15.22 -7.04 -12.74
CA LEU A 53 16.64 -7.29 -12.92
C LEU A 53 17.16 -6.60 -14.20
N VAL A 54 16.46 -6.75 -15.32
CA VAL A 54 16.85 -6.18 -16.62
C VAL A 54 16.87 -4.66 -16.57
N LEU A 55 15.90 -4.02 -15.91
CA LEU A 55 15.85 -2.56 -15.80
C LEU A 55 16.67 -2.02 -14.63
N GLY A 56 16.64 -2.72 -13.49
CA GLY A 56 17.26 -2.24 -12.24
C GLY A 56 18.75 -2.51 -12.14
N ALA A 57 19.25 -3.68 -12.54
CA ALA A 57 20.66 -4.03 -12.36
C ALA A 57 21.61 -3.10 -13.15
N PRO A 58 21.36 -2.77 -14.43
CA PRO A 58 22.22 -1.83 -15.15
C PRO A 58 22.28 -0.46 -14.48
N VAL A 59 21.13 0.04 -14.00
CA VAL A 59 21.06 1.33 -13.30
C VAL A 59 21.81 1.28 -11.97
N ALA A 60 21.63 0.22 -11.19
CA ALA A 60 22.33 0.04 -9.91
C ALA A 60 23.85 -0.07 -10.11
N ILE A 61 24.31 -0.86 -11.09
CA ILE A 61 25.74 -1.00 -11.41
C ILE A 61 26.31 0.34 -11.85
N TRP A 62 25.67 1.03 -12.78
CA TRP A 62 26.14 2.34 -13.24
C TRP A 62 26.17 3.36 -12.10
N THR A 63 25.10 3.44 -11.31
CA THR A 63 25.05 4.31 -10.12
C THR A 63 26.17 3.98 -9.14
N ALA A 64 26.47 2.69 -8.90
CA ALA A 64 27.54 2.29 -7.99
C ALA A 64 28.94 2.76 -8.44
N THR A 65 29.15 2.90 -9.76
CA THR A 65 30.40 3.47 -10.30
C THR A 65 30.53 4.98 -10.08
N LEU A 66 29.42 5.70 -9.90
CA LEU A 66 29.38 7.13 -9.63
C LEU A 66 29.38 7.40 -8.11
N ASP A 67 28.49 6.72 -7.40
CA ASP A 67 28.32 6.78 -5.95
C ASP A 67 27.77 5.46 -5.41
N SER A 68 28.67 4.62 -4.90
CA SER A 68 28.29 3.36 -4.25
C SER A 68 27.42 3.55 -3.00
N SER A 69 27.52 4.70 -2.33
CA SER A 69 26.75 4.98 -1.11
C SER A 69 25.27 5.18 -1.41
N ALA A 70 24.93 5.77 -2.57
CA ALA A 70 23.56 5.92 -3.02
C ALA A 70 22.85 4.57 -3.23
N VAL A 71 23.57 3.58 -3.77
CA VAL A 71 23.04 2.22 -3.97
C VAL A 71 22.86 1.51 -2.63
N VAL A 72 23.82 1.61 -1.72
CA VAL A 72 23.71 1.04 -0.36
C VAL A 72 22.55 1.67 0.41
N HIS A 73 22.37 2.98 0.30
CA HIS A 73 21.26 3.69 0.93
C HIS A 73 19.91 3.24 0.38
N ALA A 74 19.76 3.19 -0.96
CA ALA A 74 18.54 2.71 -1.61
C ALA A 74 18.22 1.24 -1.27
N ALA A 75 19.25 0.39 -1.17
CA ALA A 75 19.10 -1.00 -0.73
C ALA A 75 18.62 -1.08 0.72
N GLY A 76 19.13 -0.22 1.60
CA GLY A 76 18.64 -0.10 2.98
C GLY A 76 17.18 0.33 3.06
N GLU A 77 16.78 1.36 2.29
CA GLU A 77 15.38 1.80 2.22
C GLU A 77 14.47 0.68 1.68
N TYR A 78 14.92 -0.06 0.66
CA TYR A 78 14.20 -1.22 0.13
C TYR A 78 14.02 -2.33 1.17
N VAL A 79 15.07 -2.68 1.92
CA VAL A 79 14.98 -3.72 2.96
C VAL A 79 13.99 -3.30 4.04
N ALA A 80 14.12 -2.08 4.58
CA ALA A 80 13.20 -1.56 5.58
C ALA A 80 11.75 -1.56 5.07
N PHE A 81 11.55 -1.19 3.80
CA PHE A 81 10.24 -1.19 3.15
C PHE A 81 9.63 -2.60 3.07
N ILE A 82 10.39 -3.59 2.61
CA ILE A 82 9.91 -4.98 2.50
C ILE A 82 9.68 -5.60 3.89
N VAL A 83 10.51 -5.26 4.87
CA VAL A 83 10.32 -5.70 6.26
C VAL A 83 9.00 -5.16 6.82
N LEU A 84 8.69 -3.87 6.61
CA LEU A 84 7.43 -3.29 7.05
C LEU A 84 6.23 -3.92 6.34
N LEU A 85 6.21 -3.97 5.01
CA LEU A 85 5.09 -4.56 4.26
C LEU A 85 4.92 -6.04 4.60
N GLY A 86 6.03 -6.77 4.73
CA GLY A 86 6.05 -8.15 5.19
C GLY A 86 5.41 -8.29 6.57
N ALA A 87 5.71 -7.37 7.50
CA ALA A 87 5.08 -7.37 8.81
C ALA A 87 3.58 -7.14 8.76
N LEU A 88 3.13 -6.11 8.06
CA LEU A 88 1.70 -5.81 7.96
C LEU A 88 0.95 -6.98 7.30
N PHE A 89 1.51 -7.60 6.26
CA PHE A 89 0.92 -8.76 5.58
C PHE A 89 0.93 -10.03 6.44
N VAL A 90 2.07 -10.39 7.03
CA VAL A 90 2.19 -11.61 7.85
C VAL A 90 1.33 -11.48 9.11
N ILE A 91 1.36 -10.35 9.80
CA ILE A 91 0.61 -10.20 11.04
C ILE A 91 -0.89 -10.12 10.75
N SER A 92 -1.33 -9.32 9.77
CA SER A 92 -2.74 -9.22 9.40
C SER A 92 -3.29 -10.52 8.83
N GLY A 93 -2.47 -11.30 8.12
CA GLY A 93 -2.83 -12.62 7.63
C GLY A 93 -3.09 -13.66 8.73
N GLY A 94 -2.70 -13.36 9.97
CA GLY A 94 -3.05 -14.15 11.15
C GLY A 94 -4.40 -13.76 11.79
N ILE A 95 -5.05 -12.70 11.32
CA ILE A 95 -6.35 -12.22 11.84
C ILE A 95 -7.46 -12.68 10.92
N VAL A 96 -8.33 -13.56 11.39
CA VAL A 96 -9.46 -14.04 10.59
C VAL A 96 -10.74 -13.39 11.10
N VAL A 97 -11.41 -12.64 10.21
CA VAL A 97 -12.78 -12.17 10.46
C VAL A 97 -13.73 -13.23 9.92
N ARG A 98 -14.55 -13.83 10.78
CA ARG A 98 -15.59 -14.81 10.45
C ARG A 98 -16.97 -14.18 10.51
N GLY A 99 -17.95 -14.90 10.00
CA GLY A 99 -19.31 -14.41 9.82
C GLY A 99 -19.50 -13.69 8.49
N THR A 100 -20.73 -13.23 8.29
CA THR A 100 -21.17 -12.60 7.04
C THR A 100 -22.06 -11.43 7.41
N LEU A 101 -21.75 -10.23 6.91
CA LEU A 101 -22.62 -9.07 7.03
C LEU A 101 -23.71 -9.12 5.98
N ALA A 102 -24.87 -8.53 6.25
CA ALA A 102 -25.83 -8.26 5.19
C ALA A 102 -25.20 -7.27 4.20
N GLY A 103 -25.12 -7.64 2.93
CA GLY A 103 -24.48 -6.84 1.86
C GLY A 103 -25.28 -5.61 1.42
N THR A 104 -25.98 -4.96 2.36
CA THR A 104 -26.78 -3.77 2.10
C THR A 104 -25.88 -2.54 1.89
N PRO A 105 -26.33 -1.52 1.15
CA PRO A 105 -25.54 -0.32 0.90
C PRO A 105 -25.03 0.36 2.16
N GLY A 106 -25.87 0.47 3.19
CA GLY A 106 -25.48 1.08 4.46
C GLY A 106 -24.35 0.32 5.17
N LEU A 107 -24.45 -1.01 5.27
CA LEU A 107 -23.44 -1.82 5.94
C LEU A 107 -22.13 -1.88 5.14
N ASN A 108 -22.20 -1.93 3.81
CA ASN A 108 -21.00 -1.82 2.98
C ASN A 108 -20.32 -0.46 3.19
N THR A 109 -21.06 0.66 3.24
CA THR A 109 -20.48 1.99 3.48
C THR A 109 -19.78 2.05 4.84
N VAL A 110 -20.40 1.50 5.89
CA VAL A 110 -19.79 1.40 7.22
C VAL A 110 -18.52 0.55 7.17
N LEU A 111 -18.56 -0.60 6.49
CA LEU A 111 -17.41 -1.49 6.37
C LEU A 111 -16.23 -0.82 5.63
N LEU A 112 -16.51 -0.07 4.56
CA LEU A 112 -15.51 0.71 3.83
C LEU A 112 -14.95 1.86 4.69
N GLY A 113 -15.79 2.54 5.46
CA GLY A 113 -15.37 3.59 6.39
C GLY A 113 -14.47 3.06 7.50
N ILE A 114 -14.81 1.91 8.09
CA ILE A 114 -13.94 1.19 9.02
C ILE A 114 -12.61 0.83 8.33
N GLY A 115 -12.66 0.38 7.08
CA GLY A 115 -11.47 0.10 6.28
C GLY A 115 -10.56 1.30 6.06
N ALA A 116 -11.11 2.48 5.79
CA ALA A 116 -10.32 3.71 5.66
C ALA A 116 -9.56 4.04 6.94
N VAL A 117 -10.23 3.90 8.11
CA VAL A 117 -9.59 4.12 9.42
C VAL A 117 -8.53 3.06 9.70
N LEU A 118 -8.85 1.79 9.47
CA LEU A 118 -7.90 0.69 9.66
C LEU A 118 -6.69 0.85 8.74
N ALA A 119 -6.86 1.26 7.49
CA ALA A 119 -5.74 1.47 6.56
C ALA A 119 -4.73 2.49 7.08
N SER A 120 -5.20 3.53 7.76
CA SER A 120 -4.32 4.50 8.44
C SER A 120 -3.60 3.94 9.66
N ILE A 121 -4.11 2.89 10.31
CA ILE A 121 -3.54 2.34 11.55
C ILE A 121 -2.68 1.11 11.28
N ILE A 122 -3.05 0.26 10.33
CA ILE A 122 -2.40 -1.03 10.07
C ILE A 122 -1.90 -1.17 8.63
N GLY A 123 -1.89 -0.07 7.87
CA GLY A 123 -1.53 -0.03 6.45
C GLY A 123 -2.67 -0.47 5.53
N THR A 124 -2.67 0.07 4.31
CA THR A 124 -3.62 -0.32 3.25
C THR A 124 -3.54 -1.83 2.99
N THR A 125 -2.34 -2.41 2.93
CA THR A 125 -2.14 -3.85 2.74
C THR A 125 -2.78 -4.69 3.86
N GLY A 126 -2.57 -4.30 5.12
CA GLY A 126 -3.13 -5.01 6.28
C GLY A 126 -4.65 -4.90 6.35
N ALA A 127 -5.18 -3.69 6.17
CA ALA A 127 -6.62 -3.43 6.14
C ALA A 127 -7.31 -4.17 4.99
N SER A 128 -6.71 -4.17 3.79
CA SER A 128 -7.25 -4.87 2.65
C SER A 128 -7.29 -6.38 2.87
N MET A 129 -6.22 -6.96 3.44
CA MET A 129 -6.17 -8.39 3.76
C MET A 129 -7.24 -8.80 4.77
N LEU A 130 -7.52 -7.95 5.76
CA LEU A 130 -8.51 -8.20 6.80
C LEU A 130 -9.96 -8.08 6.28
N LEU A 131 -10.23 -7.12 5.39
CA LEU A 131 -11.59 -6.74 5.00
C LEU A 131 -12.07 -7.32 3.67
N VAL A 132 -11.18 -7.68 2.74
CA VAL A 132 -11.59 -8.14 1.40
C VAL A 132 -12.48 -9.39 1.47
N ARG A 133 -12.18 -10.34 2.36
CA ARG A 133 -12.94 -11.60 2.52
C ARG A 133 -14.32 -11.38 3.15
N PRO A 134 -14.45 -10.63 4.27
CA PRO A 134 -15.75 -10.18 4.75
C PRO A 134 -16.60 -9.50 3.67
N LEU A 135 -16.01 -8.59 2.90
CA LEU A 135 -16.71 -7.85 1.86
C LEU A 135 -17.20 -8.76 0.72
N LEU A 136 -16.37 -9.72 0.29
CA LEU A 136 -16.73 -10.75 -0.69
C LEU A 136 -17.91 -11.61 -0.22
N ARG A 137 -17.88 -12.08 1.03
CA ARG A 137 -18.97 -12.90 1.60
C ARG A 137 -20.26 -12.11 1.76
N ALA A 138 -20.18 -10.88 2.27
CA ALA A 138 -21.35 -10.01 2.46
C ALA A 138 -22.09 -9.75 1.14
N ASN A 139 -21.36 -9.58 0.04
CA ASN A 139 -21.91 -9.33 -1.28
C ASN A 139 -22.03 -10.58 -2.15
N SER A 140 -21.94 -11.79 -1.56
CA SER A 140 -22.00 -13.05 -2.32
C SER A 140 -23.36 -13.26 -2.99
N VAL A 141 -24.44 -12.84 -2.33
CA VAL A 141 -25.85 -12.92 -2.79
C VAL A 141 -26.19 -11.92 -3.91
N ARG A 142 -25.33 -10.93 -4.17
CA ARG A 142 -25.55 -9.87 -5.16
C ARG A 142 -24.98 -10.26 -6.53
N TRP A 143 -25.70 -9.88 -7.59
CA TRP A 143 -25.31 -10.03 -8.98
C TRP A 143 -24.38 -8.90 -9.41
N ARG A 144 -24.74 -7.65 -9.09
CA ARG A 144 -23.97 -6.46 -9.49
C ARG A 144 -23.16 -5.95 -8.30
N LYS A 145 -21.88 -6.33 -8.25
CA LYS A 145 -20.99 -6.03 -7.11
C LYS A 145 -19.62 -5.49 -7.48
N ALA A 146 -19.33 -5.30 -8.78
CA ALA A 146 -18.02 -4.83 -9.22
C ALA A 146 -17.66 -3.45 -8.63
N HIS A 147 -18.63 -2.52 -8.57
CA HIS A 147 -18.43 -1.19 -8.00
C HIS A 147 -18.03 -1.24 -6.53
N VAL A 148 -18.54 -2.20 -5.74
CA VAL A 148 -18.16 -2.37 -4.33
C VAL A 148 -16.64 -2.60 -4.19
N PHE A 149 -16.05 -3.41 -5.07
CA PHE A 149 -14.61 -3.68 -5.04
C PHE A 149 -13.77 -2.54 -5.64
N VAL A 150 -14.29 -1.82 -6.63
CA VAL A 150 -13.65 -0.60 -7.15
C VAL A 150 -13.56 0.46 -6.05
N PHE A 151 -14.66 0.72 -5.34
CA PHE A 151 -14.65 1.67 -4.22
C PHE A 151 -13.82 1.17 -3.02
N PHE A 152 -13.76 -0.15 -2.79
CA PHE A 152 -12.83 -0.72 -1.82
C PHE A 152 -11.38 -0.40 -2.16
N ILE A 153 -10.98 -0.49 -3.44
CA ILE A 153 -9.64 -0.10 -3.88
C ILE A 153 -9.40 1.39 -3.62
N PHE A 154 -10.34 2.25 -3.99
CA PHE A 154 -10.19 3.70 -3.80
C PHE A 154 -10.13 4.11 -2.33
N ILE A 155 -11.03 3.61 -1.50
CA ILE A 155 -11.20 4.03 -0.09
C ILE A 155 -10.20 3.32 0.82
N VAL A 156 -10.08 1.99 0.72
CA VAL A 156 -9.32 1.18 1.69
C VAL A 156 -7.90 0.93 1.20
N ALA A 157 -7.73 0.52 -0.05
CA ALA A 157 -6.43 0.11 -0.57
C ALA A 157 -5.54 1.29 -1.03
N ASN A 158 -6.11 2.48 -1.18
CA ASN A 158 -5.42 3.68 -1.66
C ASN A 158 -5.57 4.86 -0.70
N ALA A 159 -6.69 5.58 -0.70
CA ALA A 159 -6.85 6.85 0.03
C ALA A 159 -6.86 6.70 1.57
N GLY A 160 -7.15 5.50 2.08
CA GLY A 160 -7.30 5.24 3.51
C GLY A 160 -5.99 5.40 4.30
N GLY A 161 -4.83 5.14 3.69
CA GLY A 161 -3.52 5.06 4.34
C GLY A 161 -2.79 6.39 4.57
N LEU A 162 -3.48 7.52 4.73
CA LEU A 162 -2.80 8.84 4.74
C LEU A 162 -2.29 9.31 6.12
N LEU A 163 -2.82 8.77 7.23
CA LEU A 163 -2.62 9.38 8.55
C LEU A 163 -1.37 8.91 9.29
N THR A 164 -0.74 7.81 8.90
CA THR A 164 0.51 7.33 9.51
C THR A 164 1.52 6.92 8.44
N PRO A 165 2.83 6.90 8.76
CA PRO A 165 3.86 6.40 7.85
C PRO A 165 3.70 4.92 7.45
N MET A 166 2.89 4.15 8.16
CA MET A 166 2.62 2.74 7.78
C MET A 166 1.50 2.61 6.76
N GLY A 167 0.72 3.68 6.58
CA GLY A 167 -0.49 3.66 5.79
C GLY A 167 -0.22 3.29 4.33
N ASP A 168 0.81 3.89 3.74
CA ASP A 168 1.22 3.64 2.36
C ASP A 168 2.77 3.62 2.18
N PRO A 169 3.27 3.05 1.07
CA PRO A 169 4.69 3.04 0.74
C PRO A 169 5.37 4.43 0.67
N PRO A 170 4.78 5.45 0.00
CA PRO A 170 5.43 6.74 -0.12
C PRO A 170 5.62 7.48 1.20
N LEU A 171 4.65 7.41 2.13
CA LEU A 171 4.77 8.01 3.45
C LEU A 171 5.84 7.31 4.29
N PHE A 172 5.96 5.98 4.17
CA PHE A 172 7.03 5.26 4.84
C PHE A 172 8.41 5.68 4.32
N LEU A 173 8.57 5.82 3.00
CA LEU A 173 9.80 6.30 2.40
C LEU A 173 10.14 7.72 2.87
N GLY A 174 9.14 8.61 2.97
CA GLY A 174 9.30 9.93 3.57
C GLY A 174 9.79 9.86 5.01
N PHE A 175 9.24 8.95 5.81
CA PHE A 175 9.66 8.73 7.19
C PHE A 175 11.11 8.25 7.29
N LEU A 176 11.54 7.30 6.46
CA LEU A 176 12.94 6.86 6.39
C LEU A 176 13.90 7.99 6.02
N ARG A 177 13.43 8.98 5.26
CA ARG A 177 14.18 10.20 4.89
C ARG A 177 14.05 11.33 5.91
N GLY A 178 13.49 11.07 7.08
CA GLY A 178 13.48 11.98 8.21
C GLY A 178 12.21 12.82 8.36
N VAL A 179 11.13 12.53 7.61
CA VAL A 179 9.82 13.13 7.89
C VAL A 179 9.32 12.62 9.25
N PRO A 180 8.98 13.50 10.21
CA PRO A 180 8.53 13.05 11.53
C PRO A 180 7.28 12.19 11.47
N PHE A 181 7.20 11.16 12.31
CA PHE A 181 6.04 10.26 12.38
C PHE A 181 4.70 11.00 12.51
N THR A 182 4.65 12.04 13.35
CA THR A 182 3.43 12.82 13.62
C THR A 182 3.06 13.82 12.53
N TRP A 183 3.91 14.00 11.50
CA TRP A 183 3.65 14.95 10.42
C TRP A 183 2.43 14.54 9.60
N THR A 184 2.26 13.23 9.33
CA THR A 184 1.12 12.69 8.55
C THR A 184 -0.23 12.93 9.22
N LEU A 185 -0.26 13.04 10.55
CA LEU A 185 -1.49 13.36 11.30
C LEU A 185 -2.07 14.73 10.93
N ARG A 186 -1.25 15.64 10.38
CA ARG A 186 -1.71 16.95 9.87
C ARG A 186 -2.59 16.82 8.63
N LEU A 187 -2.53 15.67 7.93
CA LEU A 187 -3.29 15.39 6.71
C LEU A 187 -4.72 14.90 7.00
N TRP A 188 -5.19 14.95 8.25
CA TRP A 188 -6.54 14.49 8.61
C TRP A 188 -7.66 15.21 7.86
N ARG A 189 -7.48 16.50 7.52
CA ARG A 189 -8.47 17.29 6.77
C ARG A 189 -8.63 16.80 5.33
N PRO A 190 -7.56 16.76 4.50
CA PRO A 190 -7.68 16.21 3.14
C PRO A 190 -8.05 14.73 3.15
N TRP A 191 -7.56 13.94 4.11
CA TRP A 191 -7.96 12.53 4.29
C TRP A 191 -9.48 12.39 4.51
N LEU A 192 -10.03 13.17 5.45
CA LEU A 192 -11.45 13.13 5.78
C LEU A 192 -12.29 13.59 4.59
N LEU A 193 -11.89 14.68 3.92
CA LEU A 193 -12.59 15.18 2.74
C LEU A 193 -12.63 14.12 1.63
N ALA A 194 -11.49 13.54 1.27
CA ALA A 194 -11.41 12.53 0.21
C ALA A 194 -12.23 11.28 0.54
N ASN A 195 -12.06 10.72 1.74
CA ASN A 195 -12.80 9.52 2.16
C ASN A 195 -14.31 9.79 2.33
N ALA A 196 -14.70 10.96 2.85
CA ALA A 196 -16.11 11.32 2.97
C ALA A 196 -16.78 11.46 1.59
N VAL A 197 -16.13 12.13 0.64
CA VAL A 197 -16.64 12.24 -0.73
C VAL A 197 -16.77 10.87 -1.37
N LEU A 198 -15.73 10.02 -1.26
CA LEU A 198 -15.77 8.67 -1.82
C LEU A 198 -16.84 7.79 -1.17
N LEU A 199 -17.05 7.88 0.15
CA LEU A 199 -18.10 7.13 0.86
C LEU A 199 -19.51 7.59 0.49
N VAL A 200 -19.72 8.90 0.32
CA VAL A 200 -21.00 9.44 -0.14
C VAL A 200 -21.29 8.99 -1.57
N LEU A 201 -20.30 9.11 -2.46
CA LEU A 201 -20.43 8.63 -3.85
C LEU A 201 -20.68 7.13 -3.89
N PHE A 202 -19.94 6.36 -3.09
CA PHE A 202 -20.15 4.92 -2.94
C PHE A 202 -21.59 4.62 -2.52
N TYR A 203 -22.09 5.28 -1.47
CA TYR A 203 -23.44 5.02 -0.97
C TYR A 203 -24.51 5.33 -2.02
N ILE A 204 -24.36 6.41 -2.78
CA ILE A 204 -25.28 6.76 -3.87
C ILE A 204 -25.23 5.71 -4.98
N VAL A 205 -24.04 5.34 -5.45
CA VAL A 205 -23.86 4.34 -6.51
C VAL A 205 -24.33 2.96 -6.07
N ASP A 206 -23.99 2.54 -4.85
CA ASP A 206 -24.38 1.23 -4.33
C ASP A 206 -25.89 1.15 -4.11
N SER A 207 -26.51 2.20 -3.56
CA SER A 207 -27.96 2.24 -3.35
C SER A 207 -28.75 2.26 -4.66
N THR A 208 -28.27 2.96 -5.68
CA THR A 208 -28.94 2.98 -6.99
C THR A 208 -28.87 1.63 -7.69
N ILE A 209 -27.71 0.96 -7.65
CA ILE A 209 -27.53 -0.39 -8.20
C ILE A 209 -28.31 -1.43 -7.40
N PHE A 210 -28.28 -1.36 -6.06
CA PHE A 210 -29.00 -2.27 -5.17
C PHE A 210 -30.51 -2.19 -5.40
N ARG A 211 -31.08 -0.97 -5.46
CA ARG A 211 -32.51 -0.78 -5.73
C ARG A 211 -32.91 -1.31 -7.12
N ALA A 212 -32.06 -1.10 -8.12
CA ALA A 212 -32.32 -1.62 -9.47
C ALA A 212 -32.26 -3.15 -9.52
N GLU A 213 -31.40 -3.77 -8.71
CA GLU A 213 -31.29 -5.23 -8.57
C GLU A 213 -32.50 -5.82 -7.84
N ASP A 214 -32.95 -5.20 -6.75
CA ASP A 214 -34.12 -5.60 -5.98
C ASP A 214 -35.41 -5.56 -6.83
N LEU A 215 -35.63 -4.48 -7.60
CA LEU A 215 -36.77 -4.37 -8.51
C LEU A 215 -36.77 -5.40 -9.66
N ALA A 216 -35.60 -5.88 -10.07
CA ALA A 216 -35.47 -6.82 -11.18
C ALA A 216 -35.70 -8.28 -10.76
N ARG A 217 -35.73 -8.57 -9.45
CA ARG A 217 -35.78 -9.93 -8.91
C ARG A 217 -37.12 -10.20 -8.21
N PRO A 218 -37.72 -11.40 -8.40
CA PRO A 218 -38.78 -11.85 -7.51
C PRO A 218 -38.19 -12.21 -6.13
N GLY A 219 -38.60 -11.49 -5.08
CA GLY A 219 -38.16 -11.69 -3.70
C GLY A 219 -37.46 -10.47 -3.12
N ASP A 220 -37.65 -10.23 -1.82
CA ASP A 220 -37.08 -9.09 -1.08
C ASP A 220 -35.58 -9.31 -0.84
N LEU A 221 -34.73 -8.57 -1.56
CA LEU A 221 -33.28 -8.70 -1.46
C LEU A 221 -32.75 -8.26 -0.10
N ASP A 222 -33.41 -7.30 0.56
CA ASP A 222 -33.07 -6.90 1.92
C ASP A 222 -33.29 -8.06 2.88
N ARG A 223 -34.43 -8.75 2.76
CA ARG A 223 -34.71 -9.95 3.55
C ARG A 223 -33.69 -11.06 3.32
N ILE A 224 -33.35 -11.36 2.06
CA ILE A 224 -32.34 -12.37 1.72
C ILE A 224 -30.97 -11.97 2.29
N ALA A 225 -30.60 -10.69 2.22
CA ALA A 225 -29.33 -10.20 2.74
C ALA A 225 -29.26 -10.33 4.27
N VAL A 226 -30.36 -10.04 4.97
CA VAL A 226 -30.45 -10.19 6.44
C VAL A 226 -30.45 -11.65 6.85
N GLU A 227 -31.19 -12.52 6.16
CA GLU A 227 -31.21 -13.97 6.42
C GLU A 227 -29.83 -14.62 6.19
N HIS A 228 -29.00 -14.05 5.31
CA HIS A 228 -27.63 -14.50 5.07
C HIS A 228 -26.62 -14.02 6.12
N GLN A 229 -27.04 -13.20 7.10
CA GLN A 229 -26.16 -12.65 8.12
C GLN A 229 -25.75 -13.72 9.14
N VAL A 230 -24.43 -13.87 9.33
CA VAL A 230 -23.86 -14.72 10.38
C VAL A 230 -23.06 -13.82 11.33
N PRO A 231 -23.24 -13.94 12.66
CA PRO A 231 -22.56 -13.10 13.63
C PRO A 231 -21.04 -13.01 13.39
N ILE A 232 -20.52 -11.78 13.43
CA ILE A 232 -19.08 -11.56 13.24
C ILE A 232 -18.33 -12.12 14.44
N SER A 233 -17.31 -12.94 14.18
CA SER A 233 -16.32 -13.32 15.18
C SER A 233 -14.91 -13.07 14.63
N VAL A 234 -14.00 -12.62 15.48
CA VAL A 234 -12.61 -12.37 15.08
C VAL A 234 -11.72 -13.39 15.78
N ALA A 235 -11.00 -14.20 15.01
CA ALA A 235 -9.98 -15.12 15.49
C ALA A 235 -8.58 -14.51 15.28
N GLY A 236 -7.60 -14.94 16.10
CA GLY A 236 -6.23 -14.40 16.03
C GLY A 236 -6.09 -12.98 16.58
N LYS A 237 -6.97 -12.57 17.52
CA LYS A 237 -7.02 -11.20 18.08
C LYS A 237 -5.68 -10.73 18.67
N HIS A 238 -4.83 -11.64 19.17
CA HIS A 238 -3.51 -11.27 19.68
C HIS A 238 -2.62 -10.64 18.59
N ASN A 239 -2.87 -10.86 17.30
CA ASN A 239 -2.10 -10.22 16.23
C ASN A 239 -2.30 -8.70 16.17
N PHE A 240 -3.40 -8.17 16.72
CA PHE A 240 -3.53 -6.72 16.91
C PHE A 240 -2.46 -6.16 17.86
N LEU A 241 -2.00 -6.94 18.85
CA LEU A 241 -0.89 -6.54 19.72
C LEU A 241 0.42 -6.41 18.93
N PHE A 242 0.68 -7.33 17.99
CA PHE A 242 1.89 -7.25 17.15
C PHE A 242 1.81 -6.10 16.14
N LEU A 243 0.64 -5.79 15.57
CA LEU A 243 0.44 -4.59 14.75
C LEU A 243 0.69 -3.31 15.56
N ALA A 244 0.16 -3.24 16.78
CA ALA A 244 0.47 -2.15 17.71
C ALA A 244 1.96 -2.11 18.10
N GLY A 245 2.62 -3.27 18.18
CA GLY A 245 4.05 -3.40 18.37
C GLY A 245 4.86 -2.80 17.21
N VAL A 246 4.48 -3.08 15.96
CA VAL A 246 5.10 -2.46 14.78
C VAL A 246 4.96 -0.93 14.83
N MET A 247 3.76 -0.43 15.18
CA MET A 247 3.52 0.99 15.38
C MET A 247 4.42 1.60 16.45
N ALA A 248 4.53 0.92 17.60
CA ALA A 248 5.35 1.36 18.72
C ALA A 248 6.84 1.38 18.36
N VAL A 249 7.34 0.38 17.62
CA VAL A 249 8.72 0.33 17.14
C VAL A 249 9.01 1.51 16.20
N LEU A 250 8.12 1.80 15.25
CA LEU A 250 8.29 2.95 14.35
C LEU A 250 8.23 4.29 15.08
N LEU A 251 7.29 4.44 16.01
CA LEU A 251 7.16 5.64 16.81
C LEU A 251 8.39 5.86 17.70
N ALA A 252 8.90 4.80 18.34
CA ALA A 252 10.11 4.86 19.16
C ALA A 252 11.34 5.16 18.29
N SER A 253 11.45 4.53 17.11
CA SER A 253 12.52 4.79 16.16
C SER A 253 12.56 6.24 15.73
N GLY A 254 11.40 6.80 15.34
CA GLY A 254 11.28 8.19 14.92
C GLY A 254 11.49 9.22 16.03
N THR A 255 11.09 8.91 17.27
CA THR A 255 11.24 9.85 18.40
C THR A 255 12.63 9.82 19.03
N LEU A 256 13.25 8.65 19.11
CA LEU A 256 14.58 8.45 19.71
C LEU A 256 15.71 8.45 18.68
N ALA A 257 15.39 8.64 17.39
CA ALA A 257 16.33 8.56 16.27
C ALA A 257 17.16 7.26 16.29
N LEU A 258 16.48 6.12 16.50
CA LEU A 258 17.14 4.82 16.54
C LEU A 258 17.77 4.48 15.18
N PRO A 259 18.87 3.72 15.15
CA PRO A 259 19.40 3.21 13.90
C PRO A 259 18.37 2.33 13.17
N ASN A 260 18.30 2.44 11.84
CA ASN A 260 17.38 1.64 11.01
C ASN A 260 17.47 0.13 11.29
N ALA A 261 18.67 -0.37 11.58
CA ALA A 261 18.86 -1.78 11.93
C ALA A 261 18.10 -2.21 13.20
N VAL A 262 17.98 -1.34 14.20
CA VAL A 262 17.23 -1.61 15.45
C VAL A 262 15.73 -1.59 15.17
N GLN A 263 15.28 -0.63 14.35
CA GLN A 263 13.89 -0.57 13.89
C GLN A 263 13.51 -1.85 13.15
N ASP A 264 14.30 -2.25 12.15
CA ASP A 264 14.03 -3.42 11.33
C ASP A 264 14.07 -4.70 12.18
N ALA A 265 15.02 -4.81 13.11
CA ALA A 265 15.07 -5.93 14.06
C ALA A 265 13.82 -5.99 14.95
N GLY A 266 13.32 -4.84 15.42
CA GLY A 266 12.09 -4.76 16.20
C GLY A 266 10.85 -5.19 15.40
N ILE A 267 10.77 -4.79 14.12
CA ILE A 267 9.68 -5.19 13.23
C ILE A 267 9.77 -6.69 12.92
N VAL A 268 10.96 -7.20 12.59
CA VAL A 268 11.21 -8.63 12.37
C VAL A 268 10.85 -9.46 13.60
N LEU A 269 11.14 -8.96 14.81
CA LEU A 269 10.71 -9.61 16.04
C LEU A 269 9.18 -9.75 16.10
N MET A 270 8.43 -8.70 15.74
CA MET A 270 6.96 -8.77 15.69
C MET A 270 6.46 -9.79 14.65
N ILE A 271 7.13 -9.88 13.49
CA ILE A 271 6.85 -10.91 12.47
C ILE A 271 7.04 -12.30 13.05
N VAL A 272 8.21 -12.56 13.65
CA VAL A 272 8.58 -13.87 14.18
C VAL A 272 7.63 -14.27 15.30
N LEU A 273 7.33 -13.38 16.24
CA LEU A 273 6.39 -13.65 17.32
C LEU A 273 4.99 -13.96 16.77
N SER A 274 4.47 -13.15 15.84
CA SER A 274 3.18 -13.44 15.18
C SER A 274 3.17 -14.77 14.45
N TRP A 275 4.27 -15.12 13.78
CA TRP A 275 4.40 -16.37 13.04
C TRP A 275 4.39 -17.59 13.96
N LEU A 276 5.11 -17.50 15.09
CA LEU A 276 5.24 -18.61 16.05
C LEU A 276 3.98 -18.79 16.91
N THR A 277 3.31 -17.71 17.30
CA THR A 277 2.14 -17.79 18.19
C THR A 277 0.82 -17.99 17.45
N THR A 278 0.71 -17.61 16.17
CA THR A 278 -0.53 -17.76 15.41
C THR A 278 -0.68 -19.20 14.86
N PRO A 279 -1.79 -19.90 15.14
CA PRO A 279 -2.05 -21.22 14.57
C PRO A 279 -2.05 -21.21 13.04
N ARG A 280 -1.40 -22.20 12.42
CA ARG A 280 -1.35 -22.35 10.95
C ARG A 280 -2.74 -22.49 10.32
N SER A 281 -3.71 -23.06 11.05
CA SER A 281 -5.10 -23.20 10.60
C SER A 281 -5.77 -21.86 10.29
N LEU A 282 -5.50 -20.82 11.09
CA LEU A 282 -6.04 -19.47 10.84
C LEU A 282 -5.47 -18.86 9.56
N ARG A 283 -4.17 -19.07 9.30
CA ARG A 283 -3.51 -18.60 8.07
C ARG A 283 -4.05 -19.34 6.84
N ALA A 284 -4.30 -20.64 6.95
CA ALA A 284 -4.94 -21.41 5.90
C ALA A 284 -6.39 -20.96 5.64
N GLU A 285 -7.17 -20.68 6.69
CA GLU A 285 -8.52 -20.11 6.59
C GLU A 285 -8.51 -18.74 5.90
N ASN A 286 -7.47 -17.92 6.14
CA ASN A 286 -7.18 -16.67 5.45
C ASN A 286 -6.49 -16.84 4.09
N GLY A 287 -6.35 -18.06 3.57
CA GLY A 287 -5.68 -18.37 2.29
C GLY A 287 -4.35 -17.66 2.13
N PHE A 288 -3.60 -17.55 3.23
CA PHE A 288 -2.30 -16.90 3.26
C PHE A 288 -1.35 -17.63 2.31
N SER A 289 -0.72 -16.87 1.41
CA SER A 289 0.36 -17.34 0.56
C SER A 289 1.45 -16.29 0.50
N TRP A 290 2.69 -16.72 0.25
CA TRP A 290 3.82 -15.80 0.12
C TRP A 290 3.87 -15.10 -1.23
N SER A 291 3.08 -15.56 -2.21
CA SER A 291 3.11 -15.05 -3.59
C SER A 291 2.95 -13.53 -3.69
N PRO A 292 2.00 -12.88 -2.97
CA PRO A 292 1.84 -11.43 -3.05
C PRO A 292 3.05 -10.65 -2.52
N ILE A 293 3.67 -11.10 -1.43
CA ILE A 293 4.86 -10.44 -0.87
C ILE A 293 6.09 -10.66 -1.75
N VAL A 294 6.24 -11.86 -2.33
CA VAL A 294 7.32 -12.13 -3.30
C VAL A 294 7.17 -11.26 -4.54
N GLU A 295 5.93 -11.09 -5.03
CA GLU A 295 5.63 -10.20 -6.15
C GLU A 295 6.02 -8.76 -5.87
N VAL A 296 5.57 -8.22 -4.73
CA VAL A 296 5.92 -6.87 -4.29
C VAL A 296 7.43 -6.73 -4.13
N ALA A 297 8.10 -7.68 -3.46
CA ALA A 297 9.55 -7.64 -3.27
C ALA A 297 10.31 -7.65 -4.61
N ALA A 298 9.89 -8.46 -5.57
CA ALA A 298 10.51 -8.53 -6.88
C ALA A 298 10.35 -7.22 -7.65
N LEU A 299 9.14 -6.67 -7.75
CA LEU A 299 8.87 -5.42 -8.47
C LEU A 299 9.56 -4.22 -7.81
N PHE A 300 9.47 -4.11 -6.49
CA PHE A 300 10.05 -2.98 -5.78
C PHE A 300 11.58 -2.97 -5.79
N ALA A 301 12.24 -4.12 -5.94
CA ALA A 301 13.70 -4.13 -6.14
C ALA A 301 14.09 -3.35 -7.41
N GLY A 302 13.35 -3.54 -8.50
CA GLY A 302 13.54 -2.79 -9.75
C GLY A 302 13.17 -1.31 -9.61
N ILE A 303 12.04 -1.02 -8.94
CA ILE A 303 11.59 0.36 -8.68
C ILE A 303 12.65 1.11 -7.87
N PHE A 304 13.12 0.58 -6.74
CA PHE A 304 14.11 1.24 -5.89
C PHE A 304 15.43 1.49 -6.64
N ALA A 305 15.91 0.50 -7.41
CA ALA A 305 17.13 0.65 -8.21
C ALA A 305 16.98 1.74 -9.28
N THR A 306 15.89 1.70 -10.05
CA THR A 306 15.63 2.64 -11.15
C THR A 306 15.22 4.03 -10.67
N MET A 307 14.73 4.16 -9.43
CA MET A 307 14.34 5.44 -8.84
C MET A 307 15.54 6.30 -8.42
N ILE A 308 16.74 5.72 -8.24
CA ILE A 308 17.92 6.47 -7.77
C ILE A 308 18.24 7.68 -8.68
N PRO A 309 18.41 7.51 -10.01
CA PRO A 309 18.68 8.65 -10.90
C PRO A 309 17.51 9.64 -10.93
N ALA A 310 16.26 9.14 -10.92
CA ALA A 310 15.08 9.98 -10.96
C ALA A 310 15.00 10.92 -9.75
N LEU A 311 15.24 10.41 -8.55
CA LEU A 311 15.28 11.21 -7.33
C LEU A 311 16.49 12.13 -7.27
N ALA A 312 17.67 11.67 -7.72
CA ALA A 312 18.86 12.50 -7.77
C ALA A 312 18.65 13.72 -8.68
N ILE A 313 18.11 13.50 -9.89
CA ILE A 313 17.76 14.57 -10.83
C ILE A 313 16.69 15.48 -10.22
N LEU A 314 15.63 14.93 -9.61
CA LEU A 314 14.57 15.73 -8.99
C LEU A 314 15.10 16.60 -7.84
N ASN A 315 16.02 16.10 -7.04
CA ASN A 315 16.67 16.87 -5.97
C ASN A 315 17.56 17.99 -6.51
N ALA A 316 18.27 17.76 -7.62
CA ALA A 316 19.17 18.75 -8.22
C ALA A 316 18.44 19.79 -9.10
N ARG A 317 17.42 19.36 -9.84
CA ARG A 317 16.76 20.13 -10.90
C ARG A 317 15.26 20.31 -10.70
N GLY A 318 14.70 19.90 -9.57
CA GLY A 318 13.24 19.98 -9.32
C GLY A 318 12.67 21.40 -9.41
N GLY A 319 13.50 22.43 -9.14
CA GLY A 319 13.13 23.83 -9.33
C GLY A 319 12.85 24.21 -10.80
N GLU A 320 13.43 23.48 -11.77
CA GLU A 320 13.23 23.69 -13.20
C GLU A 320 11.85 23.20 -13.70
N LEU A 321 11.13 22.43 -12.88
CA LEU A 321 9.78 21.93 -13.24
C LEU A 321 8.69 23.01 -13.14
N HIS A 322 9.01 24.20 -12.61
CA HIS A 322 8.07 25.32 -12.43
C HIS A 322 6.78 24.97 -11.68
N LEU A 323 6.80 23.91 -10.85
CA LEU A 323 5.71 23.53 -9.94
C LEU A 323 5.76 24.42 -8.68
N GLN A 324 5.29 25.66 -8.81
CA GLN A 324 5.41 26.69 -7.77
C GLN A 324 4.28 26.68 -6.72
N HIS A 325 3.15 26.04 -7.02
CA HIS A 325 1.97 26.06 -6.16
C HIS A 325 1.47 24.65 -5.79
N PRO A 326 0.87 24.45 -4.59
CA PRO A 326 0.37 23.14 -4.17
C PRO A 326 -0.62 22.50 -5.17
N TRP A 327 -1.44 23.30 -5.84
CA TRP A 327 -2.39 22.80 -6.84
C TRP A 327 -1.70 22.30 -8.12
N HIS A 328 -0.50 22.82 -8.47
CA HIS A 328 0.30 22.24 -9.56
C HIS A 328 0.69 20.80 -9.22
N TYR A 329 1.18 20.56 -8.00
CA TYR A 329 1.52 19.22 -7.54
C TYR A 329 0.29 18.32 -7.48
N PHE A 330 -0.84 18.83 -6.99
CA PHE A 330 -2.09 18.07 -6.95
C PHE A 330 -2.50 17.57 -8.34
N TRP A 331 -2.58 18.44 -9.34
CA TRP A 331 -3.00 18.04 -10.68
C TRP A 331 -1.94 17.21 -11.42
N ALA A 332 -0.65 17.55 -11.30
CA ALA A 332 0.41 16.80 -11.96
C ALA A 332 0.53 15.37 -11.41
N SER A 333 0.59 15.21 -10.08
CA SER A 333 0.63 13.90 -9.44
C SER A 333 -0.68 13.13 -9.62
N GLY A 334 -1.82 13.82 -9.54
CA GLY A 334 -3.13 13.22 -9.77
C GLY A 334 -3.32 12.70 -11.20
N ALA A 335 -2.85 13.44 -12.22
CA ALA A 335 -2.92 13.00 -13.61
C ALA A 335 -1.99 11.80 -13.90
N LEU A 336 -0.80 11.76 -13.28
CA LEU A 336 0.07 10.59 -13.39
C LEU A 336 -0.52 9.38 -12.66
N SER A 337 -1.10 9.59 -11.48
CA SER A 337 -1.72 8.53 -10.67
C SER A 337 -3.05 8.03 -11.24
N SER A 338 -3.74 8.78 -12.10
CA SER A 338 -4.97 8.30 -12.75
C SER A 338 -4.68 7.43 -13.99
N PHE A 339 -3.48 7.56 -14.55
CA PHE A 339 -3.00 6.74 -15.65
C PHE A 339 -2.41 5.40 -15.18
N LEU A 340 -1.61 5.45 -14.10
CA LEU A 340 -0.96 4.29 -13.47
C LEU A 340 -1.92 3.48 -12.59
#